data_AF-A0A2A8GT47-F1
#
_entry.id   AF-A0A2A8GT47-F1
#
_cell.length_a   1.000
_cell.length_b   1.000
_cell.length_c   1.000
_cell.angle_alpha   90.00
_cell.angle_beta   90.00
_cell.angle_gamma   90.00
#
_symmetry.space_group_name_H-M   'P 1'
#
loop_
_entity.id
_entity.type
_entity.pdbx_description
1 polymer ?
#
loop_
_entity_poly.entity_id
_entity_poly.type
_entity_poly.pdbx_seq_one_letter_code
_entity_poly.pdbx_strand_id
1 'polypeptide(L)'
;ADRIGYRFKGGQAMQFKPREQPFGAGSDPSNIVDACYPIGSIQIPGGLEPIVLLRDAVSGGGYATIGTVISADLDLIGQLQPNHKAQFVRVTLEQALEARR
;
A
#
# COMPACT_ATOMS: atom_id res chain seq x y z
N ALA A 1 7.44 -11.19 -2.89
CA ALA A 1 7.10 -10.30 -4.00
C ALA A 1 6.69 -11.20 -5.15
N ASP A 2 5.49 -11.04 -5.63
CA ASP A 2 4.90 -11.78 -6.74
C ASP A 2 3.90 -10.87 -7.47
N ARG A 3 3.05 -11.43 -8.32
CA ARG A 3 2.05 -10.66 -9.08
C ARG A 3 0.90 -10.12 -8.23
N ILE A 4 0.73 -10.60 -6.99
CA ILE A 4 -0.28 -10.12 -6.02
C ILE A 4 0.25 -8.86 -5.34
N GLY A 5 1.50 -8.84 -4.92
CA GLY A 5 2.06 -7.66 -4.27
C GLY A 5 3.56 -7.68 -4.03
N TYR A 6 4.10 -6.48 -3.84
CA TYR A 6 5.49 -6.25 -3.47
C TYR A 6 5.58 -5.76 -2.02
N ARG A 7 6.37 -6.45 -1.20
CA ARG A 7 6.58 -6.13 0.21
C ARG A 7 7.93 -5.45 0.42
N PHE A 8 7.92 -4.25 0.98
CA PHE A 8 9.11 -3.46 1.28
C PHE A 8 9.57 -3.71 2.71
N LYS A 9 10.84 -4.12 2.86
CA LYS A 9 11.47 -4.43 4.16
C LYS A 9 12.53 -3.41 4.53
N GLY A 10 12.86 -3.33 5.82
CA GLY A 10 13.95 -2.47 6.32
C GLY A 10 13.62 -0.97 6.32
N GLY A 11 12.32 -0.62 6.28
CA GLY A 11 11.84 0.74 6.47
C GLY A 11 11.65 1.09 7.95
N GLN A 12 11.11 2.28 8.20
CA GLN A 12 10.74 2.71 9.54
C GLN A 12 9.33 2.22 9.88
N ALA A 13 9.17 1.59 11.04
CA ALA A 13 7.87 1.20 11.55
C ALA A 13 6.99 2.45 11.80
N MET A 14 5.76 2.38 11.32
CA MET A 14 4.73 3.39 11.55
C MET A 14 3.98 3.13 12.84
N GLN A 15 3.59 4.22 13.50
CA GLN A 15 2.79 4.16 14.71
C GLN A 15 1.35 4.57 14.39
N PHE A 16 0.40 3.77 14.83
CA PHE A 16 -1.02 4.11 14.77
C PHE A 16 -1.41 4.91 16.00
N LYS A 17 -2.27 5.91 15.81
CA LYS A 17 -2.90 6.60 16.92
C LYS A 17 -3.88 5.65 17.61
N PRO A 18 -3.88 5.57 18.96
CA PRO A 18 -4.90 4.82 19.68
C PRO A 18 -6.30 5.27 19.26
N ARG A 19 -7.16 4.31 18.91
CA ARG A 19 -8.57 4.53 18.60
C ARG A 19 -9.39 3.32 19.00
N GLU A 20 -10.65 3.55 19.29
CA GLU A 20 -11.62 2.46 19.39
C GLU A 20 -11.80 1.81 18.02
N GLN A 21 -11.83 0.48 17.98
CA GLN A 21 -12.02 -0.25 16.74
C GLN A 21 -13.52 -0.26 16.38
N PRO A 22 -13.88 0.10 15.14
CA PRO A 22 -15.27 0.03 14.71
C PRO A 22 -15.71 -1.44 14.66
N PHE A 23 -17.02 -1.65 14.85
CA PHE A 23 -17.62 -2.96 14.64
C PHE A 23 -17.29 -3.48 13.24
N GLY A 24 -16.84 -4.74 13.15
CA GLY A 24 -16.45 -5.39 11.90
C GLY A 24 -14.99 -5.22 11.50
N ALA A 25 -14.20 -4.42 12.22
CA ALA A 25 -12.74 -4.41 12.08
C ALA A 25 -12.07 -5.38 13.08
N GLY A 26 -10.91 -5.91 12.72
CA GLY A 26 -10.07 -6.70 13.62
C GLY A 26 -9.45 -5.88 14.75
N SER A 27 -8.82 -6.56 15.72
CA SER A 27 -8.21 -5.92 16.89
C SER A 27 -6.92 -5.17 16.59
N ASP A 28 -6.23 -5.47 15.49
CA ASP A 28 -4.98 -4.80 15.14
C ASP A 28 -5.24 -3.33 14.75
N PRO A 29 -4.46 -2.36 15.21
CA PRO A 29 -4.69 -0.93 14.93
C PRO A 29 -4.69 -0.56 13.43
N SER A 30 -4.02 -1.37 12.59
CA SER A 30 -4.08 -1.22 11.13
C SER A 30 -5.38 -1.73 10.51
N ASN A 31 -6.23 -2.43 11.26
CA ASN A 31 -7.47 -2.97 10.73
C ASN A 31 -8.56 -1.91 10.58
N ILE A 32 -9.20 -1.88 9.43
CA ILE A 32 -10.40 -1.11 9.12
C ILE A 32 -11.56 -2.07 8.85
N VAL A 33 -12.78 -1.54 8.78
CA VAL A 33 -13.88 -2.28 8.13
C VAL A 33 -13.53 -2.43 6.65
N ASP A 34 -13.78 -3.60 6.08
CA ASP A 34 -13.38 -3.94 4.73
C ASP A 34 -13.74 -2.85 3.71
N ALA A 35 -12.75 -2.46 2.91
CA ALA A 35 -12.87 -1.45 1.88
C ALA A 35 -12.29 -1.94 0.56
N CYS A 36 -12.72 -1.34 -0.55
CA CYS A 36 -12.16 -1.61 -1.86
C CYS A 36 -10.72 -1.08 -1.95
N TYR A 37 -9.85 -1.86 -2.59
CA TYR A 37 -8.47 -1.49 -2.83
C TYR A 37 -8.26 -1.07 -4.28
N PRO A 38 -7.75 0.15 -4.54
CA PRO A 38 -7.23 0.46 -5.86
C PRO A 38 -5.96 -0.35 -6.13
N ILE A 39 -5.71 -0.66 -7.40
CA ILE A 39 -4.43 -1.21 -7.85
C ILE A 39 -3.33 -0.21 -7.48
N GLY A 40 -2.24 -0.69 -6.89
CA GLY A 40 -1.17 0.16 -6.37
C GLY A 40 -1.36 0.63 -4.94
N SER A 41 -2.45 0.24 -4.27
CA SER A 41 -2.67 0.59 -2.86
C SER A 41 -1.52 0.09 -1.98
N ILE A 42 -1.12 0.95 -1.04
CA ILE A 42 -0.02 0.72 -0.12
C ILE A 42 -0.63 0.37 1.25
N GLN A 43 -0.64 -0.91 1.59
CA GLN A 43 -1.10 -1.42 2.87
C GLN A 43 0.03 -1.47 3.88
N ILE A 44 -0.27 -1.24 5.16
CA ILE A 44 0.69 -1.39 6.26
C ILE A 44 0.07 -2.19 7.40
N PRO A 45 0.04 -3.53 7.29
CA PRO A 45 -0.39 -4.39 8.38
C PRO A 45 0.52 -4.20 9.60
N GLY A 46 -0.07 -3.97 10.77
CA GLY A 46 0.63 -3.86 12.06
C GLY A 46 1.67 -2.73 12.15
N GLY A 47 1.75 -1.83 11.15
CA GLY A 47 2.69 -0.71 11.17
C GLY A 47 4.09 -1.02 10.64
N LEU A 48 4.38 -2.24 10.18
CA LEU A 48 5.76 -2.68 9.98
C LEU A 48 6.26 -2.56 8.53
N GLU A 49 5.69 -3.36 7.63
CA GLU A 49 6.19 -3.52 6.27
C GLU A 49 5.14 -3.03 5.26
N PRO A 50 5.43 -1.99 4.45
CA PRO A 50 4.54 -1.58 3.37
C PRO A 50 4.41 -2.66 2.31
N ILE A 51 3.18 -2.90 1.87
CA ILE A 51 2.86 -3.83 0.79
C ILE A 51 2.12 -3.06 -0.30
N VAL A 52 2.68 -3.01 -1.50
CA VAL A 52 2.01 -2.48 -2.69
C VAL A 52 1.24 -3.61 -3.36
N LEU A 53 -0.07 -3.45 -3.49
CA LEU A 53 -0.91 -4.38 -4.24
C LEU A 53 -0.75 -4.18 -5.75
N LEU A 54 -0.53 -5.29 -6.47
CA LEU A 54 -0.30 -5.33 -7.90
C LEU A 54 -1.53 -5.89 -8.65
N ARG A 55 -1.38 -6.26 -9.93
CA ARG A 55 -2.51 -6.52 -10.84
C ARG A 55 -3.30 -7.79 -10.51
N ASP A 56 -2.71 -8.76 -9.79
CA ASP A 56 -3.39 -9.98 -9.36
C ASP A 56 -3.88 -9.88 -7.90
N ALA A 57 -3.87 -8.68 -7.31
CA ALA A 57 -4.24 -8.48 -5.93
C ALA A 57 -5.74 -8.66 -5.66
N VAL A 58 -6.07 -8.80 -4.38
CA VAL A 58 -7.46 -8.79 -3.90
C VAL A 58 -8.10 -7.42 -4.14
N SER A 59 -9.39 -7.43 -4.48
CA SER A 59 -10.16 -6.21 -4.76
C SER A 59 -10.54 -5.41 -3.52
N GLY A 60 -10.43 -5.99 -2.33
CA GLY A 60 -10.74 -5.34 -1.06
C GLY A 60 -10.28 -6.15 0.14
N GLY A 61 -10.37 -5.53 1.32
CA GLY A 61 -10.01 -6.15 2.59
C GLY A 61 -9.92 -5.14 3.74
N GLY A 62 -9.46 -5.63 4.89
CA GLY A 62 -9.55 -4.92 6.17
C GLY A 62 -8.27 -4.27 6.67
N TYR A 63 -7.23 -4.09 5.85
CA TYR A 63 -6.05 -3.30 6.19
C TYR A 63 -6.15 -1.85 5.72
N ALA A 64 -5.73 -0.92 6.57
CA ALA A 64 -5.59 0.48 6.22
C ALA A 64 -4.57 0.68 5.08
N THR A 65 -4.92 1.55 4.14
CA THR A 65 -4.03 2.00 3.07
C THR A 65 -3.56 3.42 3.36
N ILE A 66 -2.26 3.68 3.17
CA ILE A 66 -1.66 5.00 3.42
C ILE A 66 -1.51 5.85 2.15
N GLY A 67 -1.76 5.26 0.99
CA GLY A 67 -1.61 5.87 -0.31
C GLY A 67 -1.76 4.85 -1.43
N THR A 68 -1.58 5.33 -2.66
CA THR A 68 -1.68 4.52 -3.88
C THR A 68 -0.57 4.94 -4.82
N VAL A 69 0.20 3.97 -5.31
CA VAL A 69 1.19 4.19 -6.37
C VAL A 69 0.45 4.59 -7.65
N ILE A 70 0.92 5.66 -8.31
CA ILE A 70 0.30 6.12 -9.55
C ILE A 70 0.43 5.08 -10.66
N SER A 71 -0.51 5.07 -11.60
CA SER A 71 -0.52 4.04 -12.65
C SER A 71 0.75 4.03 -13.50
N ALA A 72 1.39 5.18 -13.69
CA ALA A 72 2.63 5.32 -14.47
C ALA A 72 3.83 4.60 -13.82
N ASP A 73 3.83 4.46 -12.49
CA ASP A 73 4.97 3.90 -11.73
C ASP A 73 4.76 2.43 -11.36
N LEU A 74 3.58 1.84 -11.60
CA LEU A 74 3.29 0.45 -11.25
C LEU A 74 4.24 -0.53 -11.94
N ASP A 75 4.61 -0.25 -13.18
CA ASP A 75 5.49 -1.12 -13.95
C ASP A 75 6.94 -1.07 -13.41
N LEU A 76 7.36 0.05 -12.78
CA LEU A 76 8.64 0.10 -12.06
C LEU A 76 8.67 -0.92 -10.93
N ILE A 77 7.57 -1.03 -10.16
CA ILE A 77 7.44 -2.00 -9.06
C ILE A 77 7.41 -3.43 -9.60
N GLY A 78 6.71 -3.67 -10.71
CA GLY A 78 6.66 -4.97 -11.37
C GLY A 78 8.03 -5.49 -11.84
N GLN A 79 9.00 -4.60 -12.06
CA GLN A 79 10.37 -4.94 -12.46
C GLN A 79 11.35 -5.04 -11.27
N LEU A 80 10.93 -4.69 -10.06
CA LEU A 80 11.82 -4.74 -8.88
C LEU A 80 12.19 -6.18 -8.53
N GLN A 81 13.49 -6.40 -8.34
CA GLN A 81 13.99 -7.64 -7.76
C GLN A 81 13.68 -7.70 -6.26
N PRO A 82 13.59 -8.89 -5.65
CA PRO A 82 13.46 -9.01 -4.20
C PRO A 82 14.54 -8.24 -3.46
N ASN A 83 14.17 -7.56 -2.36
CA ASN A 83 15.05 -6.74 -1.52
C ASN A 83 15.67 -5.52 -2.21
N HIS A 84 15.19 -5.12 -3.39
CA HIS A 84 15.62 -3.88 -4.01
C HIS A 84 15.20 -2.69 -3.14
N LYS A 85 16.07 -1.68 -3.03
CA LYS A 85 15.77 -0.47 -2.27
C LYS A 85 14.88 0.43 -3.11
N ALA A 86 13.82 0.95 -2.50
CA ALA A 86 12.94 1.93 -3.11
C ALA A 86 12.58 3.01 -2.09
N GLN A 87 12.20 4.17 -2.58
CA GLN A 87 11.70 5.28 -1.78
C GLN A 87 10.37 5.73 -2.36
N PHE A 88 9.34 5.82 -1.52
CA PHE A 88 8.08 6.44 -1.93
C PHE A 88 8.24 7.95 -1.94
N VAL A 89 7.84 8.58 -3.05
CA VAL A 89 7.82 10.02 -3.21
C VAL A 89 6.38 10.48 -3.26
N ARG A 90 6.02 11.46 -2.41
CA ARG A 90 4.70 12.07 -2.45
C ARG A 90 4.54 12.87 -3.75
N VAL A 91 3.44 12.65 -4.45
CA VAL A 91 3.05 13.40 -5.64
C VAL A 91 1.68 14.04 -5.46
N THR A 92 1.42 15.10 -6.22
CA THR A 92 0.07 15.69 -6.34
C THR A 92 -0.74 14.99 -7.42
N LEU A 93 -2.05 15.29 -7.49
CA LEU A 93 -2.91 14.76 -8.55
C LEU A 93 -2.45 15.26 -9.92
N GLU A 94 -2.04 16.53 -10.03
CA GLU A 94 -1.55 17.13 -11.27
C GLU A 94 -0.28 16.44 -11.77
N GLN A 95 0.67 16.16 -10.87
CA GLN A 95 1.88 15.41 -11.20
C GLN A 95 1.57 13.98 -11.65
N ALA A 96 0.62 13.31 -10.98
CA ALA A 96 0.17 11.97 -11.36
C ALA A 96 -0.52 11.95 -12.74
N LEU A 97 -1.31 12.98 -13.05
CA LEU A 97 -1.97 13.13 -14.35
C LEU A 97 -0.97 13.47 -15.45
N GLU A 98 0.03 14.30 -15.17
CA GLU A 98 1.11 14.62 -16.11
C GLU A 98 1.95 13.39 -16.43
N ALA A 99 2.36 12.61 -15.42
CA ALA A 99 3.13 11.38 -15.61
C ALA A 99 2.37 10.28 -16.37
N ARG A 100 1.03 10.35 -16.44
CA ARG A 100 0.19 9.40 -17.17
C ARG A 100 0.09 9.72 -18.66
N ARG A 101 0.42 10.94 -19.09
CA ARG A 101 0.37 11.36 -20.49
C ARG A 101 1.41 10.64 -21.33
#